data_AF-A0AAP7DJ90-F1
#
_entry.id   AF-A0AAP7DJ90-F1
#
_cell.length_a   1.000
_cell.length_b   1.000
_cell.length_c   1.000
_cell.angle_alpha   90.00
_cell.angle_beta   90.00
_cell.angle_gamma   90.00
#
_symmetry.space_group_name_H-M   'P 1'
#
loop_
_entity.id
_entity.type
_entity.pdbx_description
1 polymer ?
#
loop_
_entity_poly.entity_id
_entity_poly.type
_entity_poly.pdbx_seq_one_letter_code
_entity_poly.pdbx_strand_id
1 'polypeptide(L)' 'MQKGDLIIYACTIIGAGIGLLLGNALPGVVIGVGAGYLFKIIFKKED' A
#
# COMPACT_ATOMS: atom_id res chain seq x y z
N MET A 1 -9.54 -8.04 11.84
CA MET A 1 -8.88 -7.14 10.88
C MET A 1 -9.84 -6.93 9.72
N GLN A 2 -10.21 -5.69 9.40
CA GLN A 2 -11.14 -5.42 8.30
C GLN A 2 -10.40 -5.64 6.96
N LYS A 3 -11.11 -6.11 5.92
CA LYS A 3 -10.51 -6.38 4.59
C LYS A 3 -9.71 -5.19 4.04
N GLY A 4 -10.14 -3.96 4.34
CA GLY A 4 -9.45 -2.74 3.92
C GLY A 4 -8.07 -2.54 4.55
N ASP A 5 -7.82 -3.05 5.76
CA ASP A 5 -6.49 -2.94 6.39
C ASP A 5 -5.52 -3.96 5.80
N LEU A 6 -6.02 -5.10 5.32
CA LEU A 6 -5.23 -6.09 4.61
C LEU A 6 -4.70 -5.56 3.28
N ILE A 7 -5.51 -4.78 2.55
CA ILE A 7 -5.11 -4.14 1.29
C ILE A 7 -3.96 -3.14 1.53
N ILE A 8 -4.10 -2.29 2.55
CA ILE A 8 -3.05 -1.32 2.90
C ILE A 8 -1.76 -2.04 3.29
N TYR A 9 -1.87 -3.10 4.10
CA TYR A 9 -0.73 -3.89 4.53
C TYR A 9 0.01 -4.54 3.35
N ALA A 10 -0.72 -5.15 2.41
CA ALA A 10 -0.16 -5.75 1.21
C ALA A 10 0.55 -4.70 0.32
N CYS A 11 -0.10 -3.57 0.05
CA CYS A 11 0.50 -2.49 -0.75
C CYS A 11 1.75 -1.89 -0.06
N THR A 12 1.75 -1.80 1.27
CA THR A 12 2.90 -1.31 2.03
C THR A 12 4.10 -2.25 1.91
N ILE A 13 3.90 -3.56 2.02
CA ILE A 13 4.98 -4.56 1.85
C ILE A 13 5.55 -4.53 0.44
N ILE A 14 4.69 -4.47 -0.58
CA ILE A 14 5.13 -4.41 -1.99
C ILE A 14 5.88 -3.10 -2.25
N GLY A 15 5.35 -1.97 -1.77
CA GLY A 15 6.00 -0.66 -1.90
C GLY A 15 7.36 -0.62 -1.19
N ALA A 16 7.47 -1.21 -0.01
CA ALA A 16 8.73 -1.35 0.70
C ALA A 16 9.74 -2.20 -0.10
N GLY A 17 9.31 -3.34 -0.65
CA GLY A 17 10.17 -4.21 -1.47
C GLY A 17 10.68 -3.52 -2.73
N ILE A 18 9.82 -2.80 -3.44
CA ILE A 18 10.21 -2.02 -4.64
C ILE A 18 11.13 -0.86 -4.25
N GLY A 19 10.82 -0.14 -3.16
CA GLY A 19 11.67 0.92 -2.64
C GLY A 19 13.06 0.42 -2.26
N LEU A 20 13.15 -0.77 -1.66
CA LEU A 20 14.42 -1.37 -1.28
C LEU A 20 15.27 -1.75 -2.50
N LEU A 21 14.64 -2.25 -3.57
CA LEU A 21 15.30 -2.52 -4.86
C LEU A 21 15.85 -1.25 -5.53
N LEU A 22 15.17 -0.12 -5.34
CA LEU A 22 15.58 1.20 -5.85
C LEU A 22 16.59 1.90 -4.92
N GLY A 23 17.03 1.25 -3.85
CA GLY A 23 17.95 1.83 -2.86
C GLY A 23 17.32 2.88 -1.95
N ASN A 24 15.99 3.02 -1.97
CA ASN A 24 15.26 4.03 -1.20
C ASN A 24 13.96 3.46 -0.62
N ALA A 25 14.09 2.67 0.46
CA ALA A 25 12.99 1.94 1.08
C ALA A 25 11.90 2.85 1.67
N LEU A 26 12.29 3.97 2.30
CA LEU A 26 11.36 4.91 2.94
C LEU A 26 10.31 5.47 1.97
N PRO A 27 10.67 6.07 0.82
CA PRO A 27 9.68 6.54 -0.14
C PRO A 27 8.85 5.41 -0.75
N GLY A 28 9.42 4.20 -0.92
CA GLY A 28 8.67 3.03 -1.37
C GLY A 28 7.54 2.64 -0.41
N VAL A 29 7.81 2.63 0.89
CA VAL A 29 6.80 2.39 1.95
C VAL A 29 5.69 3.44 1.88
N VAL A 30 6.05 4.73 1.74
CA VAL A 30 5.08 5.83 1.65
C VAL A 30 4.18 5.71 0.42
N ILE A 31 4.75 5.37 -0.73
CA ILE A 31 3.99 5.11 -1.97
C ILE A 31 3.07 3.89 -1.78
N GLY A 32 3.56 2.82 -1.15
CA GLY A 32 2.77 1.63 -0.85
C GLY A 32 1.57 1.91 0.06
N VAL A 33 1.76 2.70 1.12
CA VAL A 33 0.66 3.12 2.01
C VAL A 33 -0.34 4.00 1.25
N GLY A 34 0.14 4.98 0.46
CA GLY A 34 -0.70 5.87 -0.33
C GLY A 34 -1.55 5.09 -1.36
N ALA A 35 -0.94 4.16 -2.09
CA ALA A 35 -1.64 3.29 -3.02
C ALA A 35 -2.66 2.39 -2.32
N GLY A 36 -2.31 1.84 -1.15
CA GLY A 36 -3.21 1.03 -0.34
C GLY A 36 -4.46 1.79 0.13
N TYR A 37 -4.32 3.05 0.52
CA TYR A 37 -5.46 3.92 0.85
C TYR A 37 -6.30 4.25 -0.37
N LEU A 38 -5.67 4.53 -1.52
CA LEU A 38 -6.37 4.79 -2.78
C LEU A 38 -7.23 3.59 -3.19
N PHE A 39 -6.66 2.38 -3.14
CA PHE A 39 -7.38 1.13 -3.39
C PHE A 39 -8.49 0.87 -2.37
N LYS A 40 -8.24 1.12 -1.07
CA LYS A 40 -9.29 1.00 -0.04
C LYS A 40 -10.47 1.93 -0.31
N ILE A 41 -10.22 3.15 -0.79
CA ILE A 41 -11.28 4.11 -1.14
C ILE A 41 -12.05 3.66 -2.38
N ILE A 42 -11.35 3.20 -3.42
CA ILE A 42 -11.97 2.72 -4.67
C ILE A 42 -12.83 1.48 -4.40
N PHE A 43 -12.29 0.47 -3.73
CA PHE A 43 -13.03 -0.75 -3.41
C PHE A 43 -14.16 -0.52 -2.41
N LYS A 44 -13.99 0.38 -1.42
CA LYS A 44 -15.07 0.73 -0.49
C LYS A 44 -16.23 1.48 -1.17
N LYS A 45 -15.99 2.10 -2.32
CA LYS A 45 -17.02 2.81 -3.10
C LYS A 45 -17.81 1.86 -4.02
N GLU A 46 -17.31 0.64 -4.20
CA GLU A 46 -17.87 -0.38 -5.10
C GLU A 46 -18.73 -1.42 -4.35
N ASP A 47 -18.80 -1.33 -3.01
CA ASP A 47 -19.75 -2.05 -2.13
C ASP A 47 -21.00 -1.21 -1.82
#